data_AF-A0A1T3MSU4-F1
#
_entry.id   AF-A0A1T3MSU4-F1
#
_cell.length_a   1.000
_cell.length_b   1.000
_cell.length_c   1.000
_cell.angle_alpha   90.00
_cell.angle_beta   90.00
_cell.angle_gamma   90.00
#
_symmetry.space_group_name_H-M   'P 1'
#
loop_
_entity.id
_entity.type
_entity.pdbx_description
1 polymer ?
#
loop_
_entity_poly.entity_id
_entity_poly.type
_entity_poly.pdbx_seq_one_letter_code
_entity_poly.pdbx_strand_id
1 'polypeptide(L)'
;MELVYSKYNTILIYKEYYLLFNTLRKELLVLDDFLKELIESVQHYNNSEELHKIHSEFYEILENKKFLVSKAENELETAESYINSVNSDTSCKYPIFQTAIN
;
A
#
# COMPACT_ATOMS: atom_id res chain seq x y z
N MET A 1 16.06 9.00 -4.36
CA MET A 1 15.69 8.19 -3.18
C MET A 1 15.15 6.88 -3.72
N GLU A 2 15.68 5.73 -3.30
CA GLU A 2 15.22 4.43 -3.83
C GLU A 2 13.80 4.15 -3.32
N LEU A 3 12.82 4.03 -4.23
CA LEU A 3 11.45 3.69 -3.90
C LEU A 3 11.18 2.21 -4.14
N VAL A 4 10.43 1.59 -3.26
CA VAL A 4 10.04 0.18 -3.32
C VAL A 4 8.52 0.04 -3.21
N TYR A 5 8.00 -1.07 -3.70
CA TYR A 5 6.58 -1.39 -3.58
C TYR A 5 6.22 -1.58 -2.11
N SER A 6 5.21 -0.85 -1.63
CA SER A 6 4.72 -0.98 -0.25
C SER A 6 4.23 -2.40 0.02
N LYS A 7 4.59 -2.93 1.18
CA LYS A 7 4.16 -4.27 1.64
C LYS A 7 2.68 -4.34 1.98
N TYR A 8 2.04 -3.18 2.14
CA TYR A 8 0.63 -3.04 2.52
C TYR A 8 -0.29 -2.74 1.33
N ASN A 9 0.27 -2.76 0.12
CA ASN A 9 -0.50 -2.74 -1.12
C ASN A 9 -1.22 -4.09 -1.32
N THR A 10 -2.41 -4.04 -1.88
CA THR A 10 -3.19 -5.22 -2.27
C THR A 10 -3.95 -4.90 -3.55
N ILE A 11 -3.92 -5.82 -4.51
CA ILE A 11 -4.77 -5.77 -5.69
C ILE A 11 -6.06 -6.53 -5.37
N LEU A 12 -7.18 -5.86 -5.50
CA LEU A 12 -8.53 -6.41 -5.35
C LEU A 12 -9.23 -6.37 -6.70
N ILE A 13 -10.11 -7.34 -6.94
CA ILE A 13 -10.96 -7.34 -8.14
C ILE A 13 -12.36 -6.94 -7.71
N TYR A 14 -12.91 -5.90 -8.32
CA TYR A 14 -14.28 -5.47 -8.08
C TYR A 14 -15.01 -5.23 -9.40
N LYS A 15 -15.99 -6.10 -9.68
CA LYS A 15 -16.65 -6.20 -11.00
C LYS A 15 -15.60 -6.46 -12.08
N GLU A 16 -15.45 -5.53 -13.02
CA GLU A 16 -14.50 -5.60 -14.15
C GLU A 16 -13.27 -4.73 -13.90
N TYR A 17 -13.11 -4.16 -12.70
CA TYR A 17 -12.00 -3.27 -12.37
C TYR A 17 -11.02 -3.92 -11.41
N TYR A 18 -9.74 -3.58 -11.59
CA TYR A 18 -8.70 -3.85 -10.61
C TYR A 18 -8.53 -2.64 -9.71
N LEU A 19 -8.48 -2.89 -8.41
CA LEU A 19 -8.31 -1.87 -7.39
C LEU A 19 -6.99 -2.12 -6.67
N LEU A 20 -6.07 -1.18 -6.79
CA LEU A 20 -4.87 -1.16 -5.96
C LEU A 20 -5.20 -0.38 -4.69
N PHE A 21 -5.16 -1.07 -3.56
CA PHE A 21 -5.46 -0.50 -2.26
C PHE A 21 -4.25 -0.59 -1.34
N ASN A 22 -3.84 0.53 -0.76
CA ASN A 22 -2.83 0.55 0.29
C ASN A 22 -3.53 0.59 1.64
N THR A 23 -3.48 -0.52 2.37
CA THR A 23 -4.22 -0.67 3.63
C THR A 23 -3.70 0.26 4.72
N LEU A 24 -2.38 0.52 4.73
CA LEU A 24 -1.74 1.36 5.74
C LEU A 24 -2.06 2.85 5.55
N ARG A 25 -2.22 3.28 4.29
CA ARG A 25 -2.44 4.68 3.91
C ARG A 25 -3.91 5.00 3.61
N LYS A 26 -4.76 3.97 3.50
CA LYS A 26 -6.17 4.07 3.10
C LYS A 26 -6.34 4.73 1.73
N GLU A 27 -5.35 4.53 0.86
CA GLU A 27 -5.33 5.04 -0.51
C GLU A 27 -5.84 3.99 -1.48
N LEU A 28 -6.64 4.44 -2.45
CA LEU A 28 -7.25 3.58 -3.47
C LEU A 28 -6.93 4.14 -4.86
N LEU A 29 -6.59 3.24 -5.77
CA LEU A 29 -6.37 3.53 -7.17
C LEU A 29 -7.06 2.47 -8.04
N VAL A 30 -7.83 2.92 -9.02
CA VAL A 30 -8.41 2.02 -10.03
C VAL A 30 -7.38 1.82 -11.12
N LEU A 31 -7.18 0.57 -11.52
CA LEU A 31 -6.28 0.18 -12.59
C LEU A 31 -7.07 -0.40 -13.76
N ASP A 32 -6.64 -0.05 -14.97
CA ASP A 32 -6.94 -0.84 -16.16
C ASP A 32 -5.97 -2.04 -16.27
N ASP A 33 -6.14 -2.86 -17.31
CA ASP A 33 -5.30 -4.04 -17.54
C ASP A 33 -3.81 -3.67 -17.69
N PHE A 34 -3.51 -2.58 -18.41
CA PHE A 34 -2.13 -2.16 -18.67
C PHE A 34 -1.45 -1.69 -17.39
N LEU A 35 -2.11 -0.84 -16.60
CA LEU A 35 -1.60 -0.37 -15.32
C LEU A 35 -1.44 -1.50 -14.31
N LYS A 36 -2.34 -2.49 -14.33
CA LYS A 36 -2.20 -3.71 -13.53
C LYS A 36 -0.92 -4.47 -13.89
N GLU A 37 -0.66 -4.72 -15.17
CA GLU A 37 0.54 -5.43 -15.62
C GLU A 37 1.82 -4.70 -15.18
N LEU A 38 1.82 -3.36 -15.25
CA LEU A 38 2.93 -2.55 -14.77
C LEU A 38 3.17 -2.73 -13.26
N ILE A 39 2.10 -2.75 -12.45
CA ILE A 39 2.21 -2.98 -11.01
C ILE A 39 2.72 -4.39 -10.70
N GLU A 40 2.21 -5.41 -11.38
CA GLU A 40 2.63 -6.80 -11.19
C GLU A 40 4.11 -6.98 -11.54
N SER A 41 4.59 -6.30 -12.58
CA SER A 41 6.01 -6.24 -12.93
C SER A 41 6.84 -5.65 -11.78
N VAL A 42 6.44 -4.49 -11.25
CA VAL A 42 7.12 -3.86 -10.10
C VAL A 42 7.12 -4.77 -8.88
N GLN A 43 6.01 -5.44 -8.58
CA GLN A 43 5.90 -6.35 -7.45
C GLN A 43 6.81 -7.57 -7.60
N HIS A 44 6.94 -8.12 -8.81
CA HIS A 44 7.70 -9.34 -9.05
C HIS A 44 9.21 -9.10 -9.22
N TYR A 45 9.60 -8.02 -9.91
CA TYR A 45 10.99 -7.74 -10.28
C TYR A 45 11.63 -6.62 -9.46
N ASN A 46 10.87 -5.93 -8.60
CA ASN A 46 11.33 -4.79 -7.80
C ASN A 46 11.99 -3.70 -8.67
N ASN A 47 11.41 -3.43 -9.85
CA ASN A 47 11.93 -2.53 -10.89
C ASN A 47 11.15 -1.19 -10.95
N SER A 48 10.86 -0.58 -9.80
CA SER A 48 10.14 0.70 -9.72
C SER A 48 10.77 1.81 -10.58
N GLU A 49 12.09 1.86 -10.72
CA GLU A 49 12.75 2.83 -11.60
C GLU A 49 12.46 2.62 -13.10
N GLU A 50 12.23 1.38 -13.51
CA GLU A 50 11.85 1.06 -14.89
C GLU A 50 10.43 1.54 -15.17
N LEU A 51 9.53 1.43 -14.18
CA LEU A 51 8.19 1.98 -14.26
C LEU A 51 8.21 3.49 -14.55
N HIS A 52 9.11 4.24 -13.90
CA HIS A 52 9.25 5.68 -14.15
C HIS A 52 9.62 5.99 -15.62
N LYS A 53 10.44 5.16 -16.25
CA LYS A 53 10.83 5.32 -17.65
C LYS A 53 9.69 4.99 -18.62
N ILE A 54 8.86 4.01 -18.28
CA ILE A 54 7.75 3.56 -19.12
C ILE A 54 6.55 4.50 -19.00
N HIS A 55 6.20 4.89 -17.77
CA HIS A 55 5.02 5.69 -17.48
C HIS A 55 5.24 6.60 -16.26
N SER A 56 5.86 7.77 -16.49
CA SER A 56 6.24 8.69 -15.41
C SER A 56 5.07 9.22 -14.60
N GLU A 57 3.96 9.59 -15.25
CA GLU A 57 2.77 10.09 -14.55
C GLU A 57 2.19 9.05 -13.57
N PHE A 58 2.13 7.78 -13.97
CA PHE A 58 1.67 6.71 -13.10
C PHE A 58 2.64 6.47 -11.95
N TYR A 59 3.96 6.47 -12.23
CA TYR A 59 4.98 6.40 -11.18
C TYR A 59 4.82 7.52 -10.14
N GLU A 60 4.64 8.76 -10.58
CA GLU A 60 4.42 9.92 -9.71
C GLU A 60 3.15 9.77 -8.88
N ILE A 61 2.06 9.26 -9.45
CA ILE A 61 0.82 8.96 -8.71
C ILE A 61 1.10 7.92 -7.62
N LEU A 62 1.84 6.85 -7.93
CA LEU A 62 2.16 5.81 -6.96
C LEU A 62 3.06 6.31 -5.83
N GLU A 63 4.04 7.15 -6.14
CA GLU A 63 4.89 7.81 -5.13
C GLU A 63 4.07 8.75 -4.24
N ASN A 64 3.28 9.63 -4.85
CA ASN A 64 2.49 10.64 -4.14
C ASN A 64 1.45 10.01 -3.21
N LYS A 65 0.78 8.94 -3.68
CA LYS A 65 -0.20 8.18 -2.89
C LYS A 65 0.41 7.07 -2.04
N LYS A 66 1.74 6.99 -1.95
CA LYS A 66 2.45 6.02 -1.09
C LYS A 66 2.18 4.55 -1.41
N PHE A 67 1.86 4.24 -2.67
CA PHE A 67 1.95 2.88 -3.20
C PHE A 67 3.41 2.46 -3.44
N LEU A 68 4.24 3.44 -3.81
CA LEU A 68 5.70 3.33 -3.74
C LEU A 68 6.19 4.14 -2.54
N VAL A 69 7.02 3.53 -1.71
CA VAL A 69 7.53 4.12 -0.47
C VAL A 69 9.05 4.11 -0.48
N SER A 70 9.67 4.99 0.31
CA SER A 70 11.12 4.96 0.46
C SER A 70 11.55 3.63 1.06
N LYS A 71 12.61 3.02 0.52
CA LYS A 71 13.18 1.80 1.11
C LYS A 71 13.67 1.98 2.55
N ALA A 72 13.97 3.22 2.94
CA ALA A 72 14.34 3.57 4.30
C ALA A 72 13.12 3.72 5.25
N GLU A 73 11.90 3.74 4.72
CA GLU A 73 10.68 3.84 5.51
C GLU A 73 10.39 2.53 6.26
N ASN A 74 10.15 2.64 7.57
CA ASN A 74 9.72 1.51 8.39
C ASN A 74 8.19 1.40 8.39
N GLU A 75 7.63 0.74 7.39
CA GLU A 75 6.18 0.56 7.28
C GLU A 75 5.59 -0.25 8.46
N LEU A 76 6.38 -1.15 9.08
CA LEU A 76 5.94 -1.93 10.25
C LEU A 76 5.70 -1.03 11.47
N GLU A 77 6.65 -0.14 11.76
CA GLU A 77 6.52 0.83 12.86
C GLU A 77 5.32 1.78 12.64
N THR A 78 5.06 2.14 11.38
CA THR A 78 3.85 2.90 11.04
C THR A 78 2.58 2.10 11.34
N ALA A 79 2.55 0.81 11.00
CA ALA A 79 1.41 -0.06 11.29
C ALA A 79 1.20 -0.27 12.80
N GLU A 80 2.27 -0.49 13.56
CA GLU A 80 2.24 -0.61 15.02
C GLU A 80 1.69 0.67 15.67
N SER A 81 2.14 1.83 15.20
CA SER A 81 1.65 3.14 15.66
C SER A 81 0.14 3.30 15.41
N TYR A 82 -0.36 2.84 14.27
CA TYR A 82 -1.79 2.84 13.96
C TYR A 82 -2.59 1.90 14.88
N ILE A 83 -2.09 0.68 15.11
CA ILE A 83 -2.75 -0.28 16.01
C ILE A 83 -2.83 0.28 17.43
N ASN A 84 -1.74 0.89 17.91
CA ASN A 84 -1.68 1.50 19.24
C ASN A 84 -2.67 2.67 19.37
N SER A 85 -2.82 3.51 18.35
CA SER A 85 -3.78 4.62 18.40
C SER A 85 -5.22 4.13 18.44
N VAL A 86 -5.55 3.07 17.68
CA VAL A 86 -6.88 2.43 17.73
C VAL A 86 -7.15 1.82 19.11
N ASN A 87 -6.18 1.13 19.72
CA ASN A 87 -6.33 0.52 21.04
C ASN A 87 -6.49 1.55 22.16
N SER A 88 -5.90 2.74 22.03
CA SER A 88 -6.04 3.83 23.00
C SER A 88 -7.39 4.57 22.90
N ASP A 89 -8.09 4.43 21.77
CA ASP A 89 -9.36 5.11 21.54
C ASP A 89 -10.51 4.33 22.18
N THR A 90 -10.83 4.71 23.43
CA THR A 90 -11.90 4.10 24.24
C THR A 90 -13.31 4.29 23.65
N SER A 91 -13.48 5.08 22.60
CA SER A 91 -14.75 5.21 21.88
C SER A 91 -15.05 4.03 20.95
N CYS A 92 -14.00 3.27 20.55
CA CYS A 92 -14.12 2.14 19.64
C CYS A 92 -14.53 0.88 20.42
N LYS A 93 -15.84 0.61 20.48
CA LYS A 93 -16.44 -0.53 21.21
C LYS A 93 -16.10 -1.94 20.67
N TYR A 94 -15.20 -2.07 19.70
CA TYR A 94 -14.80 -3.36 19.13
C TYR A 94 -13.28 -3.53 19.26
N PRO A 95 -12.78 -3.92 20.46
CA PRO A 95 -11.39 -4.29 20.61
C PRO A 95 -11.20 -5.66 19.95
N ILE A 96 -10.71 -5.67 18.70
CA ILE A 96 -10.56 -6.89 17.90
C ILE A 96 -9.48 -7.83 18.49
N PHE A 97 -8.71 -7.40 19.49
CA PHE A 97 -7.60 -8.18 20.06
C PHE A 97 -7.47 -8.14 21.60
N GLN A 98 -8.56 -8.06 22.38
CA GLN A 98 -8.46 -8.12 23.86
C GLN A 98 -8.37 -9.56 24.44
N THR A 99 -8.19 -10.61 23.63
CA THR A 99 -8.10 -11.99 24.16
C THR A 99 -7.05 -12.80 23.43
N ALA A 100 -5.78 -12.71 23.87
CA ALA A 100 -4.83 -13.82 23.80
C ALA A 100 -3.45 -13.48 24.41
N ILE A 101 -3.36 -12.91 25.62
CA ILE A 101 -2.15 -13.07 26.44
C ILE A 101 -2.61 -13.16 27.91
N ASN A 102 -2.69 -14.39 28.42
CA ASN A 102 -2.60 -14.71 29.84
C ASN A 102 -1.19 -15.23 30.09
#